data_AF-A0A9E4JJR8-F1
#
_entry.id   AF-A0A9E4JJR8-F1
#
_cell.length_a   1.000
_cell.length_b   1.000
_cell.length_c   1.000
_cell.angle_alpha   90.00
_cell.angle_beta   90.00
_cell.angle_gamma   90.00
#
_symmetry.space_group_name_H-M   'P 1'
#
loop_
_entity.id
_entity.type
_entity.pdbx_description
1 polymer ?
#
loop_
_entity_poly.entity_id
_entity_poly.type
_entity_poly.pdbx_seq_one_letter_code
_entity_poly.pdbx_strand_id
1 'polypeptide(L)'
;MLVYEMKLQGTQYQYRKLDEAIRTGRFVRNSIIKAWINGQVKSRNDAYRYCKLLSDNPSFPWVNKLNSMARQAHAERAWASIERFYQNCRQKIPGRKGFPKFKKYQVRASVEYKTSGWKLSEDRRYLTFSDKFQAGTFKLWGSRDVQLYQLQQIKRVRVIRRHDGYYAQFLIDHKREENKELSNKLTGLDVGLNHFYTDSTGIQIDNPRFLRKDERRIQKLQRRLSRKKKGSQNRKKARNRLGRAHLRVSRRRNDWVCKQAQHVIQSNDLVAIENLRIRNMVKNHRLAKSINDAARVRFREWLEYFGRIYGVTVIAVEPAYTSQNCSNCGEKVVKTLSTRTHKCPHCGYVADRDENAAKNILKSALKQLSNTVGQTEINASRETELGSGGETQPL
;
A
#
# COMPACT_ATOMS: atom_id res chain seq x y z
N MET A 1 12.04 0.62 7.22
CA MET A 1 11.18 0.76 8.42
C MET A 1 10.17 -0.38 8.43
N LEU A 2 9.88 -0.97 9.58
CA LEU A 2 8.80 -1.95 9.75
C LEU A 2 7.53 -1.26 10.26
N VAL A 3 6.36 -1.83 9.93
CA VAL A 3 5.07 -1.36 10.43
C VAL A 3 4.32 -2.50 11.10
N TYR A 4 4.35 -2.52 12.43
CA TYR A 4 3.51 -3.46 13.18
C TYR A 4 2.18 -2.84 13.50
N GLU A 5 1.11 -3.62 13.32
CA GLU A 5 -0.23 -3.18 13.59
C GLU A 5 -0.90 -4.04 14.66
N MET A 6 -1.42 -3.37 15.69
CA MET A 6 -2.16 -4.01 16.77
C MET A 6 -3.52 -3.35 16.92
N LYS A 7 -4.54 -4.15 17.23
CA LYS A 7 -5.88 -3.64 17.51
C LYS A 7 -5.92 -3.02 18.89
N LEU A 8 -6.58 -1.88 19.03
CA LEU A 8 -6.81 -1.22 20.30
C LEU A 8 -8.12 -1.71 20.91
N GLN A 9 -8.04 -2.24 22.12
CA GLN A 9 -9.18 -2.60 22.97
C GLN A 9 -9.31 -1.55 24.08
N GLY A 10 -10.44 -0.84 24.07
CA GLY A 10 -10.83 0.15 25.06
C GLY A 10 -12.35 0.34 25.11
N THR A 11 -12.79 1.30 25.93
CA THR A 11 -14.21 1.60 26.14
C THR A 11 -14.78 2.52 25.06
N GLN A 12 -16.11 2.62 25.00
CA GLN A 12 -16.79 3.50 24.05
C GLN A 12 -16.45 4.99 24.28
N TYR A 13 -16.17 5.39 25.52
CA TYR A 13 -15.69 6.73 25.86
C TYR A 13 -14.31 6.99 25.22
N GLN A 14 -13.37 6.06 25.42
CA GLN A 14 -12.00 6.20 24.89
C GLN A 14 -11.99 6.27 23.35
N TYR A 15 -12.82 5.47 22.67
CA TYR A 15 -12.96 5.57 21.21
C TYR A 15 -13.54 6.91 20.73
N ARG A 16 -14.41 7.56 21.53
CA ARG A 16 -14.91 8.91 21.20
C ARG A 16 -13.77 9.94 21.29
N LYS A 17 -12.87 9.81 22.27
CA LYS A 17 -11.68 10.66 22.38
C LYS A 17 -10.71 10.49 21.22
N LEU A 18 -10.48 9.25 20.77
CA LEU A 18 -9.71 9.01 19.53
C LEU A 18 -10.39 9.61 18.29
N ASP A 19 -11.73 9.56 18.21
CA ASP A 19 -12.47 10.22 17.13
C ASP A 19 -12.29 11.75 17.13
N GLU A 20 -12.26 12.36 18.32
CA GLU A 20 -11.97 13.79 18.49
C GLU A 20 -10.55 14.11 18.02
N ALA A 21 -9.53 13.36 18.47
CA ALA A 21 -8.14 13.54 18.04
C ALA A 21 -7.97 13.41 16.51
N ILE A 22 -8.59 12.40 15.89
CA ILE A 22 -8.59 12.20 14.43
C ILE A 22 -9.29 13.35 13.71
N ARG A 23 -10.42 13.85 14.25
CA ARG A 23 -11.13 15.00 13.69
C ARG A 23 -10.27 16.26 13.76
N THR A 24 -9.57 16.46 14.87
CA THR A 24 -8.68 17.61 15.09
C THR A 24 -7.50 17.59 14.14
N GLY A 25 -6.83 16.45 13.98
CA GLY A 25 -5.76 16.30 12.99
C GLY A 25 -6.22 16.55 11.55
N ARG A 26 -7.45 16.12 11.19
CA ARG A 26 -8.05 16.45 9.88
C ARG A 26 -8.25 17.96 9.70
N PHE A 27 -8.74 18.64 10.73
CA PHE A 27 -8.91 20.09 10.67
C PHE A 27 -7.59 20.79 10.47
N VAL A 28 -6.56 20.51 11.29
CA VAL A 28 -5.22 21.11 11.14
C VAL A 28 -4.72 20.96 9.70
N ARG A 29 -4.78 19.75 9.13
CA ARG A 29 -4.39 19.52 7.73
C ARG A 29 -5.17 20.39 6.75
N ASN A 30 -6.50 20.45 6.88
CA ASN A 30 -7.34 21.20 5.95
C ASN A 30 -7.15 22.71 6.09
N SER A 31 -6.96 23.22 7.31
CA SER A 31 -6.67 24.62 7.57
C SER A 31 -5.35 25.04 6.94
N ILE A 32 -4.31 24.19 6.98
CA ILE A 32 -3.03 24.44 6.31
C ILE A 32 -3.19 24.47 4.79
N ILE A 33 -3.97 23.57 4.20
CA ILE A 33 -4.26 23.63 2.75
C ILE A 33 -5.00 24.93 2.40
N LYS A 34 -5.95 25.36 3.24
CA LYS A 34 -6.68 26.62 3.03
C LYS A 34 -5.72 27.82 3.12
N ALA A 35 -4.86 27.83 4.13
CA ALA A 35 -3.86 28.89 4.33
C ALA A 35 -2.85 28.95 3.15
N TRP A 36 -2.44 27.80 2.62
CA TRP A 36 -1.62 27.73 1.40
C TRP A 36 -2.35 28.30 0.18
N ILE A 37 -3.61 27.93 -0.03
CA ILE A 37 -4.44 28.50 -1.13
C ILE A 37 -4.57 30.02 -0.99
N ASN A 38 -4.68 30.52 0.24
CA ASN A 38 -4.75 31.95 0.54
C ASN A 38 -3.39 32.66 0.53
N GLY A 39 -2.29 31.99 0.18
CA GLY A 39 -0.94 32.57 0.14
C GLY A 39 -0.26 32.80 1.50
N GLN A 40 -0.89 32.38 2.61
CA GLN A 40 -0.39 32.56 3.98
C GLN A 40 0.69 31.53 4.36
N VAL A 41 0.70 30.36 3.72
CA VAL A 41 1.67 29.28 3.97
C VAL A 41 2.42 29.01 2.68
N LYS A 42 3.73 29.30 2.64
CA LYS A 42 4.58 29.18 1.44
C LYS A 42 5.69 28.15 1.57
N SER A 43 5.95 27.65 2.78
CA SER A 43 6.98 26.66 3.07
C SER A 43 6.51 25.62 4.10
N ARG A 44 7.31 24.56 4.26
CA ARG A 44 7.11 23.58 5.35
C ARG A 44 7.18 24.24 6.73
N ASN A 45 8.08 25.19 6.91
CA ASN A 45 8.25 25.91 8.16
C ASN A 45 7.04 26.81 8.45
N ASP A 46 6.45 27.44 7.43
CA ASP A 46 5.21 28.20 7.59
C ASP A 46 4.05 27.29 7.98
N ALA A 47 3.98 26.07 7.46
CA ALA A 47 2.97 25.10 7.86
C ALA A 47 3.08 24.74 9.36
N TYR A 48 4.30 24.69 9.92
CA TYR A 48 4.50 24.50 11.36
C TYR A 48 4.13 25.73 12.18
N ARG A 49 4.54 26.93 11.75
CA ARG A 49 4.15 28.19 12.40
C ARG A 49 2.62 28.34 12.42
N TYR A 50 1.97 28.10 11.29
CA TYR A 50 0.51 28.14 11.17
C TYR A 50 -0.16 27.09 12.06
N CYS A 51 0.44 25.91 12.21
CA CYS A 51 -0.04 24.89 13.13
C CYS A 51 -0.03 25.34 14.60
N LYS A 52 0.96 26.16 15.00
CA LYS A 52 1.03 26.77 16.34
C LYS A 52 0.00 27.90 16.49
N LEU A 53 -0.14 28.77 15.49
CA LEU A 53 -1.21 29.78 15.46
C LEU A 53 -2.60 29.15 15.63
N LEU A 54 -2.87 28.03 14.94
CA LEU A 54 -4.13 27.29 15.09
C LEU A 54 -4.35 26.74 16.50
N SER A 55 -3.30 26.38 17.22
CA SER A 55 -3.45 25.87 18.59
C SER A 55 -3.68 26.95 19.62
N ASP A 56 -3.17 28.15 19.36
CA ASP A 56 -3.26 29.29 20.26
C ASP A 56 -4.51 30.13 19.98
N ASN A 57 -5.21 29.85 18.87
CA ASN A 57 -6.43 30.53 18.47
C ASN A 57 -7.61 30.21 19.42
N PRO A 58 -8.17 31.22 20.12
CA PRO A 58 -9.28 31.04 21.06
C PRO A 58 -10.57 30.50 20.43
N SER A 59 -10.78 30.70 19.13
CA SER A 59 -11.95 30.19 18.41
C SER A 59 -11.88 28.67 18.18
N PHE A 60 -10.69 28.06 18.32
CA PHE A 60 -10.48 26.62 18.14
C PHE A 60 -9.76 25.98 19.34
N PRO A 61 -10.29 26.10 20.57
CA PRO A 61 -9.55 25.73 21.79
C PRO A 61 -9.26 24.22 21.86
N TRP A 62 -10.05 23.41 21.18
CA TRP A 62 -9.85 21.96 21.06
C TRP A 62 -8.62 21.58 20.22
N VAL A 63 -8.07 22.48 19.38
CA VAL A 63 -6.82 22.20 18.65
C VAL A 63 -5.67 22.05 19.63
N ASN A 64 -5.68 22.84 20.70
CA ASN A 64 -4.67 22.74 21.75
C ASN A 64 -4.73 21.41 22.52
N LYS A 65 -5.84 20.69 22.44
CA LYS A 65 -5.98 19.39 23.10
C LYS A 65 -5.16 18.29 22.40
N LEU A 66 -4.93 18.40 21.09
CA LEU A 66 -4.09 17.45 20.37
C LEU A 66 -2.60 17.74 20.65
N ASN A 67 -1.84 16.67 20.92
CA ASN A 67 -0.40 16.73 21.09
C ASN A 67 0.28 17.51 19.93
N SER A 68 1.28 18.33 20.28
CA SER A 68 1.98 19.22 19.34
C SER A 68 2.59 18.47 18.16
N MET A 69 3.26 17.33 18.41
CA MET A 69 3.86 16.51 17.36
C MET A 69 2.81 15.85 16.46
N ALA A 70 1.65 15.49 17.02
CA ALA A 70 0.55 14.99 16.22
C ALA A 70 -0.02 16.07 15.29
N ARG A 71 -0.19 17.31 15.77
CA ARG A 71 -0.58 18.43 14.91
C ARG A 71 0.45 18.68 13.81
N GLN A 72 1.74 18.69 14.16
CA GLN A 72 2.84 18.82 13.19
C GLN A 72 2.85 17.71 12.14
N ALA A 73 2.60 16.45 12.52
CA ALA A 73 2.49 15.34 11.55
C ALA A 73 1.34 15.56 10.55
N HIS A 74 0.24 16.19 10.98
CA HIS A 74 -0.84 16.60 10.08
C HIS A 74 -0.45 17.79 9.17
N ALA A 75 0.38 18.71 9.67
CA ALA A 75 0.97 19.78 8.87
C ALA A 75 1.92 19.24 7.79
N GLU A 76 2.83 18.33 8.15
CA GLU A 76 3.72 17.65 7.20
C GLU A 76 2.95 16.96 6.09
N ARG A 77 1.87 16.25 6.42
CA ARG A 77 1.02 15.59 5.41
C ARG A 77 0.25 16.55 4.52
N ALA A 78 -0.04 17.77 4.99
CA ALA A 78 -0.59 18.82 4.14
C ALA A 78 0.48 19.29 3.18
N TRP A 79 1.65 19.64 3.70
CA TRP A 79 2.79 20.14 2.95
C TRP A 79 3.29 19.13 1.90
N ALA A 80 3.47 17.86 2.27
CA ALA A 80 3.87 16.79 1.34
C ALA A 80 2.88 16.63 0.17
N SER A 81 1.59 16.93 0.37
CA SER A 81 0.63 16.91 -0.75
C SER A 81 0.77 18.11 -1.68
N ILE A 82 1.17 19.26 -1.15
CA ILE A 82 1.47 20.50 -1.92
C ILE A 82 2.77 20.32 -2.71
N GLU A 83 3.83 19.86 -2.04
CA GLU A 83 5.13 19.59 -2.64
C GLU A 83 5.01 18.58 -3.79
N ARG A 84 4.30 17.46 -3.58
CA ARG A 84 4.04 16.49 -4.64
C ARG A 84 3.31 17.09 -5.84
N PHE A 85 2.37 18.00 -5.61
CA PHE A 85 1.68 18.69 -6.70
C PHE A 85 2.67 19.52 -7.53
N TYR A 86 3.53 20.32 -6.88
CA TYR A 86 4.55 21.10 -7.58
C TYR A 86 5.60 20.23 -8.27
N GLN A 87 6.04 19.14 -7.64
CA GLN A 87 6.94 18.16 -8.28
C GLN A 87 6.33 17.61 -9.57
N ASN A 88 5.05 17.19 -9.53
CA ASN A 88 4.36 16.70 -10.73
C ASN A 88 4.21 17.78 -11.82
N CYS A 89 4.07 19.05 -11.44
CA CYS A 89 4.05 20.18 -12.37
C CYS A 89 5.42 20.36 -13.04
N ARG A 90 6.50 20.42 -12.24
CA ARG A 90 7.89 20.57 -12.72
C ARG A 90 8.30 19.42 -13.64
N GLN A 91 7.97 18.18 -13.26
CA GLN A 91 8.24 16.98 -14.06
C GLN A 91 7.33 16.83 -15.29
N LYS A 92 6.43 17.79 -15.56
CA LYS A 92 5.50 17.77 -16.69
C LYS A 92 4.72 16.45 -16.86
N ILE A 93 4.45 15.71 -15.78
CA ILE A 93 3.73 14.41 -15.80
C ILE A 93 2.40 14.53 -16.55
N PRO A 94 2.10 13.70 -17.57
CA PRO A 94 0.87 13.83 -18.34
C PRO A 94 -0.40 13.67 -17.47
N GLY A 95 -1.42 14.48 -17.75
CA GLY A 95 -2.73 14.43 -17.07
C GLY A 95 -2.82 15.23 -15.77
N ARG A 96 -3.74 14.83 -14.88
CA ARG A 96 -4.02 15.55 -13.62
C ARG A 96 -2.84 15.49 -12.67
N LYS A 97 -2.22 16.64 -12.40
CA LYS A 97 -1.06 16.80 -11.49
C LYS A 97 -1.37 16.53 -10.01
N GLY A 98 -2.64 16.39 -9.64
CA GLY A 98 -3.06 16.01 -8.29
C GLY A 98 -3.09 17.17 -7.30
N PHE A 99 -3.74 18.28 -7.68
CA PHE A 99 -3.93 19.45 -6.80
C PHE A 99 -4.41 19.05 -5.39
N PRO A 100 -3.81 19.60 -4.30
CA PRO A 100 -4.16 19.25 -2.93
C PRO A 100 -5.65 19.47 -2.63
N LYS A 101 -6.29 18.45 -2.03
CA LYS A 101 -7.72 18.51 -1.67
C LYS A 101 -7.94 18.48 -0.17
N PHE A 102 -9.01 19.14 0.27
CA PHE A 102 -9.52 19.00 1.64
C PHE A 102 -9.96 17.56 1.90
N LYS A 103 -9.56 17.02 3.05
CA LYS A 103 -10.01 15.71 3.52
C LYS A 103 -11.42 15.85 4.08
N LYS A 104 -12.33 15.00 3.59
CA LYS A 104 -13.68 14.83 4.15
C LYS A 104 -13.65 13.90 5.36
N TYR A 105 -14.73 13.86 6.13
CA TYR A 105 -14.89 12.83 7.17
C TYR A 105 -14.91 11.44 6.53
N GLN A 106 -14.02 10.56 6.99
CA GLN A 106 -13.87 9.20 6.50
C GLN A 106 -13.68 8.26 7.68
N VAL A 107 -14.24 7.05 7.58
CA VAL A 107 -14.06 6.03 8.61
C VAL A 107 -12.62 5.53 8.65
N ARG A 108 -11.87 5.62 7.55
CA ARG A 108 -10.44 5.24 7.43
C ARG A 108 -9.48 6.37 7.78
N ALA A 109 -9.89 7.27 8.67
CA ALA A 109 -9.06 8.40 9.08
C ALA A 109 -8.08 7.98 10.19
N SER A 110 -6.99 8.73 10.30
CA SER A 110 -5.91 8.43 11.24
C SER A 110 -5.36 9.70 11.87
N VAL A 111 -4.77 9.54 13.06
CA VAL A 111 -3.90 10.51 13.72
C VAL A 111 -2.56 9.83 13.96
N GLU A 112 -1.47 10.56 13.79
CA GLU A 112 -0.12 10.03 14.03
C GLU A 112 0.59 10.90 15.03
N TYR A 113 1.22 10.23 15.98
CA TYR A 113 2.08 10.78 16.99
C TYR A 113 3.51 10.41 16.60
N LYS A 114 4.45 11.36 16.74
CA LYS A 114 5.87 11.12 16.48
C LYS A 114 6.49 10.49 17.72
N THR A 115 7.35 11.22 18.45
CA THR A 115 8.04 10.74 19.64
C THR A 115 7.33 11.09 20.96
N SER A 116 6.25 11.88 20.94
CA SER A 116 5.50 12.26 22.15
C SER A 116 3.98 12.11 21.99
N GLY A 117 3.26 12.18 23.12
CA GLY A 117 1.80 12.05 23.17
C GLY A 117 1.30 10.61 23.31
N TRP A 118 2.23 9.65 23.47
CA TRP A 118 1.95 8.26 23.74
C TRP A 118 3.02 7.66 24.65
N LYS A 119 2.67 6.60 25.40
CA LYS A 119 3.57 5.80 26.23
C LYS A 119 3.16 4.33 26.14
N LEU A 120 4.11 3.42 25.99
CA LEU A 120 3.88 1.98 26.15
C LEU A 120 4.12 1.58 27.61
N SER A 121 3.36 0.60 28.10
CA SER A 121 3.69 -0.09 29.35
C SER A 121 5.01 -0.86 29.21
N GLU A 122 5.62 -1.22 30.34
CA GLU A 122 6.90 -1.97 30.36
C GLU A 122 6.79 -3.29 29.60
N ASP A 123 5.69 -4.02 29.78
CA ASP A 123 5.37 -5.25 29.07
C ASP A 123 4.86 -5.02 27.62
N ARG A 124 4.75 -3.75 27.20
CA ARG A 124 4.23 -3.29 25.90
C ARG A 124 2.85 -3.87 25.52
N ARG A 125 2.05 -4.27 26.51
CA ARG A 125 0.66 -4.74 26.31
C ARG A 125 -0.34 -3.61 26.30
N TYR A 126 0.04 -2.43 26.79
CA TYR A 126 -0.83 -1.28 26.90
C TYR A 126 -0.21 -0.05 26.24
N LEU A 127 -1.06 0.73 25.57
CA LEU A 127 -0.70 2.00 24.95
C LEU A 127 -1.54 3.11 25.57
N THR A 128 -0.87 4.07 26.18
CA THR A 128 -1.50 5.23 26.82
C THR A 128 -1.30 6.47 25.96
N PHE A 129 -2.38 7.20 25.67
CA PHE A 129 -2.29 8.51 25.03
C PHE A 129 -2.34 9.62 26.08
N SER A 130 -1.35 10.51 26.05
CA SER A 130 -1.14 11.57 27.05
C SER A 130 -1.50 12.96 26.54
N ASP A 131 -2.26 13.06 25.44
CA ASP A 131 -2.79 14.33 24.98
C ASP A 131 -3.97 14.82 25.84
N LYS A 132 -4.38 16.09 25.69
CA LYS A 132 -5.46 16.67 26.51
C LYS A 132 -6.86 16.22 26.08
N PHE A 133 -6.99 15.28 25.13
CA PHE A 133 -8.25 14.57 24.93
C PHE A 133 -8.46 13.48 25.97
N GLN A 134 -7.40 13.07 26.68
CA GLN A 134 -7.48 12.09 27.77
C GLN A 134 -8.12 10.78 27.30
N ALA A 135 -7.69 10.26 26.14
CA ALA A 135 -8.16 8.97 25.63
C ALA A 135 -7.77 7.79 26.55
N GLY A 136 -6.76 7.99 27.40
CA GLY A 136 -6.34 7.02 28.42
C GLY A 136 -5.58 5.83 27.82
N THR A 137 -5.65 4.71 28.53
CA THR A 137 -4.88 3.50 28.26
C THR A 137 -5.70 2.47 27.49
N PHE A 138 -5.15 1.92 26.42
CA PHE A 138 -5.75 0.87 25.60
C PHE A 138 -4.94 -0.42 25.73
N LYS A 139 -5.62 -1.56 25.80
CA LYS A 139 -4.97 -2.86 25.64
C LYS A 139 -4.67 -3.08 24.16
N LEU A 140 -3.44 -3.50 23.86
CA LEU A 140 -3.00 -3.87 22.52
C LEU A 140 -3.32 -5.36 22.28
N TRP A 141 -4.01 -5.65 21.18
CA TRP A 141 -4.44 -6.99 20.80
C TRP A 141 -3.90 -7.36 19.43
N GLY A 142 -3.21 -8.49 19.32
CA GLY A 142 -2.56 -8.96 18.10
C GLY A 142 -1.23 -9.66 18.38
N SER A 143 -0.37 -9.71 17.36
CA SER A 143 0.98 -10.27 17.49
C SER A 143 1.82 -9.49 18.50
N ARG A 144 2.66 -10.18 19.26
CA ARG A 144 3.49 -9.59 20.32
C ARG A 144 4.81 -9.00 19.80
N ASP A 145 5.00 -8.93 18.49
CA ASP A 145 6.28 -8.55 17.85
C ASP A 145 6.82 -7.18 18.31
N VAL A 146 5.95 -6.25 18.70
CA VAL A 146 6.39 -4.95 19.26
C VAL A 146 7.23 -5.11 20.54
N GLN A 147 7.10 -6.23 21.27
CA GLN A 147 7.92 -6.60 22.42
C GLN A 147 9.36 -6.97 22.07
N LEU A 148 9.65 -7.23 20.79
CA LEU A 148 11.01 -7.56 20.33
C LEU A 148 11.88 -6.33 20.09
N TYR A 149 11.30 -5.13 19.99
CA TYR A 149 12.01 -3.91 19.56
C TYR A 149 12.17 -2.87 20.67
N GLN A 150 13.36 -2.30 20.80
CA GLN A 150 13.62 -1.25 21.78
C GLN A 150 12.72 -0.02 21.55
N LEU A 151 12.35 0.67 22.64
CA LEU A 151 11.44 1.83 22.56
C LEU A 151 12.00 2.93 21.65
N GLN A 152 13.32 3.14 21.63
CA GLN A 152 14.01 4.12 20.81
C GLN A 152 13.91 3.81 19.29
N GLN A 153 13.67 2.55 18.93
CA GLN A 153 13.43 2.13 17.54
C GLN A 153 12.01 2.52 17.08
N ILE A 154 11.06 2.69 18.00
CA ILE A 154 9.69 3.09 17.65
C ILE A 154 9.65 4.60 17.40
N LYS A 155 9.69 5.00 16.13
CA LYS A 155 9.77 6.41 15.74
C LYS A 155 8.42 7.12 15.71
N ARG A 156 7.34 6.38 15.39
CA ARG A 156 5.98 6.95 15.28
C ARG A 156 4.93 5.92 15.69
N VAL A 157 3.84 6.41 16.26
CA VAL A 157 2.62 5.65 16.54
C VAL A 157 1.45 6.29 15.82
N ARG A 158 0.82 5.55 14.92
CA ARG A 158 -0.35 6.01 14.17
C ARG A 158 -1.60 5.26 14.60
N VAL A 159 -2.59 5.99 15.10
CA VAL A 159 -3.92 5.44 15.35
C VAL A 159 -4.75 5.54 14.08
N ILE A 160 -5.24 4.41 13.60
CA ILE A 160 -6.11 4.31 12.44
C ILE A 160 -7.47 3.79 12.86
N ARG A 161 -8.52 4.50 12.46
CA ARG A 161 -9.89 4.00 12.53
C ARG A 161 -10.18 3.14 11.31
N ARG A 162 -10.81 1.98 11.52
CA ARG A 162 -11.42 1.17 10.46
C ARG A 162 -12.88 0.86 10.82
N HIS A 163 -13.57 0.16 9.93
CA HIS A 163 -14.98 -0.18 10.10
C HIS A 163 -15.25 -1.20 11.24
N ASP A 164 -14.21 -1.84 11.76
CA ASP A 164 -14.29 -2.89 12.78
C ASP A 164 -13.52 -2.57 14.06
N GLY A 165 -12.97 -1.36 14.18
CA GLY A 165 -12.26 -0.91 15.38
C GLY A 165 -11.15 0.10 15.09
N TYR A 166 -10.31 0.30 16.09
CA TYR A 166 -9.14 1.18 16.06
C TYR A 166 -7.89 0.31 16.12
N TYR A 167 -6.84 0.76 15.46
CA TYR A 167 -5.56 0.07 15.36
C TYR A 167 -4.43 1.06 15.63
N ALA A 168 -3.42 0.63 16.38
CA ALA A 168 -2.15 1.33 16.49
C ALA A 168 -1.16 0.71 15.51
N GLN A 169 -0.59 1.54 14.64
CA GLN A 169 0.52 1.18 13.77
C GLN A 169 1.80 1.77 14.34
N PHE A 170 2.75 0.91 14.66
CA PHE A 170 4.08 1.25 15.16
C PHE A 170 5.04 1.29 13.99
N LEU A 171 5.59 2.47 13.71
CA LEU A 171 6.65 2.63 12.72
C LEU A 171 7.99 2.41 13.42
N ILE A 172 8.62 1.27 13.12
CA ILE A 172 9.84 0.82 13.78
C ILE A 172 11.02 0.99 12.83
N ASP A 173 12.06 1.63 13.34
CA ASP A 173 13.34 1.77 12.69
C ASP A 173 14.19 0.52 12.94
N HIS A 174 14.00 -0.44 12.05
CA HIS A 174 14.69 -1.71 12.05
C HIS A 174 14.82 -2.19 10.61
N LYS A 175 16.03 -2.61 10.24
CA LYS A 175 16.32 -3.27 8.97
C LYS A 175 16.12 -4.77 9.19
N ARG A 176 15.19 -5.38 8.45
CA ARG A 176 14.93 -6.83 8.49
C ARG A 176 15.66 -7.47 7.33
N GLU A 177 16.49 -8.45 7.65
CA GLU A 177 17.20 -9.32 6.72
C GLU A 177 17.00 -10.75 7.19
N GLU A 178 16.74 -11.66 6.25
CA GLU A 178 16.57 -13.07 6.54
C GLU A 178 17.45 -13.89 5.61
N ASN A 179 18.15 -14.86 6.19
CA ASN A 179 18.95 -15.78 5.42
C ASN A 179 18.04 -16.75 4.67
N LYS A 180 18.40 -17.02 3.42
CA LYS A 180 17.73 -17.97 2.55
C LYS A 180 18.78 -18.85 1.90
N GLU A 181 18.58 -20.16 1.95
CA GLU A 181 19.39 -21.10 1.17
C GLU A 181 19.11 -20.94 -0.32
N LEU A 182 20.16 -21.07 -1.14
CA LEU A 182 20.03 -20.98 -2.59
C LEU A 182 19.22 -22.16 -3.11
N SER A 183 18.16 -21.85 -3.84
CA SER A 183 17.27 -22.84 -4.45
C SER A 183 17.72 -23.29 -5.83
N ASN A 184 18.68 -22.57 -6.44
CA ASN A 184 19.12 -22.66 -7.84
C ASN A 184 17.97 -22.54 -8.86
N LYS A 185 16.86 -21.90 -8.47
CA LYS A 185 15.66 -21.75 -9.29
C LYS A 185 15.46 -20.30 -9.70
N LEU A 186 15.30 -20.08 -11.00
CA LEU A 186 14.96 -18.79 -11.60
C LEU A 186 13.60 -18.92 -12.25
N THR A 187 12.69 -17.99 -12.00
CA THR A 187 11.33 -18.08 -12.55
C THR A 187 10.86 -16.76 -13.15
N GLY A 188 10.17 -16.86 -14.29
CA GLY A 188 9.31 -15.79 -14.80
C GLY A 188 7.87 -16.02 -14.36
N LEU A 189 7.12 -14.95 -14.10
CA LEU A 189 5.69 -15.04 -13.74
C LEU A 189 4.85 -14.20 -14.71
N ASP A 190 3.95 -14.86 -15.44
CA ASP A 190 2.88 -14.18 -16.15
C ASP A 190 1.66 -13.99 -15.22
N VAL A 191 1.38 -12.75 -14.84
CA VAL A 191 0.34 -12.42 -13.85
C VAL A 191 -1.00 -12.16 -14.54
N GLY A 192 -1.87 -13.16 -14.51
CA GLY A 192 -3.13 -13.25 -15.26
C GLY A 192 -4.39 -12.76 -14.54
N LEU A 193 -5.55 -12.95 -15.20
CA LEU A 193 -6.89 -12.82 -14.59
C LEU A 193 -7.59 -14.18 -14.44
N ASN A 194 -7.29 -15.11 -15.36
CA ASN A 194 -7.81 -16.48 -15.32
C ASN A 194 -7.17 -17.22 -14.15
N HIS A 195 -5.86 -17.46 -14.26
CA HIS A 195 -4.97 -17.77 -13.15
C HIS A 195 -4.39 -16.47 -12.58
N PHE A 196 -3.99 -16.50 -11.32
CA PHE A 196 -3.35 -15.37 -10.66
C PHE A 196 -1.94 -15.16 -11.21
N TYR A 197 -1.16 -16.23 -11.32
CA TYR A 197 0.04 -16.26 -12.14
C TYR A 197 0.29 -17.67 -12.71
N THR A 198 1.04 -17.72 -13.80
CA THR A 198 1.66 -18.93 -14.37
C THR A 198 3.16 -18.74 -14.33
N ASP A 199 3.90 -19.75 -13.86
CA ASP A 199 5.36 -19.69 -13.81
C ASP A 199 6.02 -20.25 -15.09
N SER A 200 7.33 -20.07 -15.23
CA SER A 200 8.07 -20.52 -16.43
C SER A 200 8.22 -22.04 -16.54
N THR A 201 7.81 -22.80 -15.52
CA THR A 201 7.73 -24.27 -15.53
C THR A 201 6.33 -24.78 -15.91
N GLY A 202 5.35 -23.88 -16.04
CA GLY A 202 3.97 -24.19 -16.38
C GLY A 202 3.05 -24.38 -15.18
N ILE A 203 3.52 -24.18 -13.94
CA ILE A 203 2.66 -24.25 -12.76
C ILE A 203 1.75 -23.02 -12.74
N GLN A 204 0.45 -23.27 -12.59
CA GLN A 204 -0.60 -22.25 -12.57
C GLN A 204 -1.20 -22.13 -11.18
N ILE A 205 -1.24 -20.91 -10.64
CA ILE A 205 -1.90 -20.62 -9.37
C ILE A 205 -3.25 -19.98 -9.64
N ASP A 206 -4.31 -20.56 -9.08
CA ASP A 206 -5.66 -20.06 -9.25
C ASP A 206 -5.90 -18.66 -8.66
N ASN A 207 -6.74 -17.89 -9.34
CA ASN A 207 -7.20 -16.61 -8.83
C ASN A 207 -8.40 -16.80 -7.89
N PRO A 208 -8.30 -16.49 -6.58
CA PRO A 208 -9.37 -16.75 -5.62
C PRO A 208 -10.61 -15.86 -5.82
N ARG A 209 -10.50 -14.74 -6.56
CA ARG A 209 -11.60 -13.82 -6.94
C ARG A 209 -12.48 -13.42 -5.75
N PHE A 210 -11.85 -12.97 -4.65
CA PHE A 210 -12.53 -12.68 -3.38
C PHE A 210 -13.69 -11.68 -3.50
N LEU A 211 -13.55 -10.63 -4.33
CA LEU A 211 -14.63 -9.65 -4.53
C LEU A 211 -15.82 -10.27 -5.26
N ARG A 212 -15.59 -11.16 -6.23
CA ARG A 212 -16.67 -11.86 -6.95
C ARG A 212 -17.48 -12.76 -6.01
N LYS A 213 -16.79 -13.52 -5.13
CA LYS A 213 -17.43 -14.37 -4.12
C LYS A 213 -18.33 -13.57 -3.16
N ASP A 214 -17.89 -12.37 -2.75
CA ASP A 214 -18.65 -11.51 -1.83
C ASP A 214 -19.61 -10.52 -2.51
N GLU A 215 -19.68 -10.51 -3.84
CA GLU A 215 -20.36 -9.48 -4.61
C GLU A 215 -21.83 -9.36 -4.26
N ARG A 216 -22.57 -10.47 -4.26
CA ARG A 216 -24.01 -10.48 -3.97
C ARG A 216 -24.31 -9.85 -2.61
N ARG A 217 -23.47 -10.15 -1.61
CA ARG A 217 -23.57 -9.57 -0.27
C ARG A 217 -23.28 -8.07 -0.28
N ILE A 218 -22.23 -7.63 -0.97
CA ILE A 218 -21.86 -6.21 -1.08
C ILE A 218 -22.96 -5.42 -1.76
N GLN A 219 -23.50 -5.90 -2.89
CA GLN A 219 -24.59 -5.26 -3.61
C GLN A 219 -25.85 -5.11 -2.73
N LYS A 220 -26.23 -6.16 -1.99
CA LYS A 220 -27.33 -6.10 -1.02
C LYS A 220 -27.10 -5.02 0.04
N LEU A 221 -25.88 -4.90 0.56
CA LEU A 221 -25.52 -3.87 1.53
C LEU A 221 -25.50 -2.46 0.92
N GLN A 222 -25.08 -2.30 -0.33
CA GLN A 222 -25.14 -1.04 -1.07
C GLN A 222 -26.59 -0.57 -1.27
N ARG A 223 -27.49 -1.45 -1.75
CA ARG A 223 -28.93 -1.15 -1.89
C ARG A 223 -29.57 -0.78 -0.55
N ARG A 224 -29.22 -1.49 0.52
CA ARG A 224 -29.68 -1.16 1.88
C ARG A 224 -29.19 0.22 2.33
N LEU A 225 -27.95 0.61 1.99
CA LEU A 225 -27.40 1.92 2.34
C LEU A 225 -28.06 3.06 1.56
N SER A 226 -28.32 2.88 0.26
CA SER A 226 -28.91 3.93 -0.60
C SER A 226 -30.31 4.32 -0.13
N ARG A 227 -31.11 3.35 0.35
CA ARG A 227 -32.46 3.56 0.89
C ARG A 227 -32.52 4.27 2.25
N LYS A 228 -31.38 4.56 2.91
CA LYS A 228 -31.38 5.23 4.24
C LYS A 228 -31.23 6.74 4.12
N LYS A 229 -32.05 7.49 4.88
CA LYS A 229 -32.00 8.96 5.00
C LYS A 229 -30.57 9.43 5.30
N LYS A 230 -30.07 10.38 4.50
CA LYS A 230 -28.77 11.03 4.72
C LYS A 230 -28.71 11.63 6.14
N GLY A 231 -27.55 11.56 6.79
CA GLY A 231 -27.38 12.01 8.18
C GLY A 231 -27.88 11.07 9.29
N SER A 232 -28.87 10.19 9.02
CA SER A 232 -29.46 9.34 10.06
C SER A 232 -28.49 8.34 10.71
N GLN A 233 -28.76 7.98 11.98
CA GLN A 233 -28.02 6.93 12.69
C GLN A 233 -28.13 5.57 11.99
N ASN A 234 -29.29 5.26 11.41
CA ASN A 234 -29.51 4.05 10.62
C ASN A 234 -28.61 4.00 9.38
N ARG A 235 -28.40 5.14 8.70
CA ARG A 235 -27.43 5.23 7.60
C ARG A 235 -25.99 5.05 8.08
N LYS A 236 -25.63 5.55 9.26
CA LYS A 236 -24.30 5.32 9.87
C LYS A 236 -24.07 3.83 10.13
N LYS A 237 -25.05 3.13 10.74
CA LYS A 237 -25.03 1.67 10.96
C LYS A 237 -24.90 0.90 9.63
N ALA A 238 -25.71 1.23 8.62
CA ALA A 238 -25.66 0.59 7.30
C ALA A 238 -24.32 0.79 6.59
N ARG A 239 -23.77 2.01 6.65
CA ARG A 239 -22.44 2.34 6.09
C ARG A 239 -21.35 1.52 6.77
N ASN A 240 -21.45 1.31 8.08
CA ASN A 240 -20.48 0.49 8.79
C ASN A 240 -20.54 -0.98 8.36
N ARG A 241 -21.76 -1.54 8.23
CA ARG A 241 -21.95 -2.92 7.73
C ARG A 241 -21.35 -3.11 6.33
N LEU A 242 -21.62 -2.19 5.41
CA LEU A 242 -21.02 -2.19 4.07
C LEU A 242 -19.49 -2.09 4.14
N GLY A 243 -18.97 -1.17 4.96
CA GLY A 243 -17.54 -0.99 5.14
C GLY A 243 -16.83 -2.21 5.72
N ARG A 244 -17.45 -2.95 6.65
CA ARG A 244 -16.93 -4.21 7.19
C ARG A 244 -16.89 -5.31 6.13
N ALA A 245 -17.87 -5.37 5.23
CA ALA A 245 -17.86 -6.32 4.11
C ALA A 245 -16.68 -6.05 3.16
N HIS A 246 -16.47 -4.79 2.75
CA HIS A 246 -15.31 -4.43 1.94
C HIS A 246 -13.98 -4.65 2.67
N LEU A 247 -13.92 -4.39 3.98
CA LEU A 247 -12.71 -4.64 4.78
C LEU A 247 -12.36 -6.13 4.81
N ARG A 248 -13.35 -7.02 4.91
CA ARG A 248 -13.16 -8.48 4.86
C ARG A 248 -12.55 -8.92 3.53
N VAL A 249 -13.09 -8.44 2.40
CA VAL A 249 -12.54 -8.73 1.06
C VAL A 249 -11.09 -8.23 0.96
N SER A 250 -10.84 -6.99 1.38
CA SER A 250 -9.51 -6.40 1.34
C SER A 250 -8.49 -7.21 2.15
N ARG A 251 -8.86 -7.68 3.35
CA ARG A 251 -7.97 -8.48 4.21
C ARG A 251 -7.65 -9.84 3.63
N ARG A 252 -8.66 -10.60 3.20
CA ARG A 252 -8.44 -11.91 2.57
C ARG A 252 -7.53 -11.81 1.35
N ARG A 253 -7.75 -10.78 0.54
CA ARG A 253 -6.93 -10.53 -0.64
C ARG A 253 -5.49 -10.16 -0.28
N ASN A 254 -5.28 -9.24 0.66
CA ASN A 254 -3.94 -8.84 1.07
C ASN A 254 -3.18 -10.00 1.73
N ASP A 255 -3.85 -10.78 2.60
CA ASP A 255 -3.26 -11.96 3.26
C ASP A 255 -2.83 -13.01 2.23
N TRP A 256 -3.72 -13.36 1.31
CA TRP A 256 -3.44 -14.35 0.28
C TRP A 256 -2.30 -13.90 -0.65
N VAL A 257 -2.34 -12.66 -1.14
CA VAL A 257 -1.28 -12.11 -2.01
C VAL A 257 0.07 -12.06 -1.30
N CYS A 258 0.08 -11.70 -0.01
CA CYS A 258 1.30 -11.69 0.80
C CYS A 258 1.92 -13.09 0.89
N LYS A 259 1.12 -14.11 1.21
CA LYS A 259 1.56 -15.51 1.29
C LYS A 259 2.06 -16.03 -0.06
N GLN A 260 1.37 -15.72 -1.16
CA GLN A 260 1.83 -16.13 -2.49
C GLN A 260 3.17 -15.48 -2.84
N ALA A 261 3.37 -14.20 -2.53
CA ALA A 261 4.63 -13.52 -2.80
C ALA A 261 5.78 -14.07 -1.95
N GLN A 262 5.52 -14.34 -0.68
CA GLN A 262 6.50 -14.97 0.21
C GLN A 262 6.90 -16.35 -0.30
N HIS A 263 5.93 -17.18 -0.70
CA HIS A 263 6.19 -18.51 -1.24
C HIS A 263 7.08 -18.45 -2.48
N VAL A 264 6.74 -17.59 -3.45
CA VAL A 264 7.53 -17.41 -4.68
C VAL A 264 8.98 -17.01 -4.38
N ILE A 265 9.18 -16.07 -3.45
CA ILE A 265 10.51 -15.58 -3.09
C ILE A 265 11.31 -16.65 -2.35
N GLN A 266 10.68 -17.39 -1.45
CA GLN A 266 11.34 -18.48 -0.73
C GLN A 266 11.71 -19.67 -1.63
N SER A 267 10.99 -19.88 -2.74
CA SER A 267 11.26 -21.00 -3.64
C SER A 267 12.18 -20.67 -4.83
N ASN A 268 12.55 -19.40 -5.04
CA ASN A 268 13.32 -18.96 -6.23
C ASN A 268 14.38 -17.92 -5.87
N ASP A 269 15.54 -17.97 -6.50
CA ASP A 269 16.65 -17.03 -6.30
C ASP A 269 16.56 -15.81 -7.22
N LEU A 270 15.76 -15.91 -8.29
CA LEU A 270 15.38 -14.81 -9.16
C LEU A 270 13.91 -14.92 -9.56
N VAL A 271 13.22 -13.79 -9.50
CA VAL A 271 11.82 -13.68 -9.92
C VAL A 271 11.66 -12.55 -10.93
N ALA A 272 11.27 -12.91 -12.16
CA ALA A 272 10.96 -11.96 -13.21
C ALA A 272 9.44 -11.77 -13.34
N ILE A 273 8.99 -10.52 -13.45
CA ILE A 273 7.58 -10.17 -13.62
C ILE A 273 7.41 -9.08 -14.68
N GLU A 274 6.21 -8.96 -15.26
CA GLU A 274 5.90 -7.84 -16.15
C GLU A 274 5.74 -6.51 -15.41
N ASN A 275 6.28 -5.43 -15.98
CA ASN A 275 6.05 -4.05 -15.54
C ASN A 275 4.73 -3.50 -16.09
N LEU A 276 3.61 -4.07 -15.64
CA LEU A 276 2.28 -3.70 -16.13
C LEU A 276 1.84 -2.30 -15.68
N ARG A 277 1.41 -1.48 -16.65
CA ARG A 277 0.81 -0.17 -16.41
C ARG A 277 -0.66 -0.28 -15.97
N ILE A 278 -0.89 -0.86 -14.79
CA ILE A 278 -2.24 -1.22 -14.27
C ILE A 278 -3.21 -0.03 -14.23
N ARG A 279 -2.72 1.19 -13.97
CA ARG A 279 -3.56 2.42 -14.01
C ARG A 279 -4.21 2.65 -15.36
N ASN A 280 -3.57 2.27 -16.46
CA ASN A 280 -4.16 2.36 -17.80
C ASN A 280 -5.12 1.20 -18.05
N MET A 281 -4.79 0.00 -17.59
CA MET A 281 -5.64 -1.18 -17.77
C MET A 281 -7.01 -1.03 -17.12
N VAL A 282 -7.08 -0.42 -15.93
CA VAL A 282 -8.35 -0.19 -15.22
C VAL A 282 -9.23 0.91 -15.84
N LYS A 283 -8.74 1.63 -16.87
CA LYS A 283 -9.59 2.55 -17.66
C LYS A 283 -10.59 1.78 -18.52
N ASN A 284 -10.28 0.53 -18.90
CA ASN A 284 -11.26 -0.35 -19.51
C ASN A 284 -12.25 -0.83 -18.43
N HIS A 285 -13.42 -0.19 -18.39
CA HIS A 285 -14.45 -0.46 -17.38
C HIS A 285 -15.00 -1.89 -17.40
N ARG A 286 -14.86 -2.63 -18.51
CA ARG A 286 -15.27 -4.05 -18.61
C ARG A 286 -14.39 -4.96 -17.74
N LEU A 287 -13.08 -4.68 -17.69
CA LEU A 287 -12.09 -5.50 -16.97
C LEU A 287 -11.65 -4.90 -15.63
N ALA A 288 -11.89 -3.60 -15.41
CA ALA A 288 -11.43 -2.85 -14.25
C ALA A 288 -11.73 -3.56 -12.93
N LYS A 289 -12.91 -4.18 -12.80
CA LYS A 289 -13.28 -4.89 -11.58
C LYS A 289 -12.43 -6.14 -11.34
N SER A 290 -12.24 -6.97 -12.36
CA SER A 290 -11.43 -8.20 -12.25
C SER A 290 -9.95 -7.87 -12.04
N ILE A 291 -9.44 -6.83 -12.71
CA ILE A 291 -8.07 -6.34 -12.51
C ILE A 291 -7.86 -5.86 -11.07
N ASN A 292 -8.80 -5.08 -10.54
CA ASN A 292 -8.72 -4.60 -9.16
C ASN A 292 -8.88 -5.74 -8.14
N ASP A 293 -9.63 -6.81 -8.46
CA ASP A 293 -9.78 -7.98 -7.59
C ASP A 293 -8.52 -8.85 -7.55
N ALA A 294 -7.79 -8.95 -8.68
CA ALA A 294 -6.54 -9.70 -8.77
C ALA A 294 -5.38 -9.09 -7.95
N ALA A 295 -5.45 -7.81 -7.55
CA ALA A 295 -4.44 -7.17 -6.69
C ALA A 295 -2.96 -7.27 -7.15
N ARG A 296 -2.73 -7.28 -8.47
CA ARG A 296 -1.38 -7.37 -9.09
C ARG A 296 -0.37 -6.35 -8.57
N VAL A 297 -0.79 -5.08 -8.34
CA VAL A 297 0.09 -4.05 -7.75
C VAL A 297 0.60 -4.50 -6.38
N ARG A 298 -0.30 -5.02 -5.53
CA ARG A 298 0.07 -5.48 -4.19
C ARG A 298 0.97 -6.69 -4.24
N PHE A 299 0.76 -7.59 -5.21
CA PHE A 299 1.63 -8.75 -5.40
C PHE A 299 3.05 -8.33 -5.72
N ARG A 300 3.22 -7.41 -6.68
CA ARG A 300 4.53 -6.83 -7.00
C ARG A 300 5.17 -6.15 -5.78
N GLU A 301 4.42 -5.32 -5.06
CA GLU A 301 4.92 -4.65 -3.85
C GLU A 301 5.41 -5.67 -2.79
N TRP A 302 4.70 -6.80 -2.63
CA TRP A 302 5.13 -7.87 -1.72
C TRP A 302 6.33 -8.66 -2.25
N LEU A 303 6.41 -8.95 -3.55
CA LEU A 303 7.59 -9.58 -4.15
C LEU A 303 8.83 -8.72 -3.94
N GLU A 304 8.75 -7.41 -4.22
CA GLU A 304 9.86 -6.48 -4.01
C GLU A 304 10.25 -6.37 -2.52
N TYR A 305 9.25 -6.34 -1.63
CA TYR A 305 9.49 -6.31 -0.18
C TYR A 305 10.20 -7.58 0.30
N PHE A 306 9.70 -8.76 -0.03
CA PHE A 306 10.31 -10.03 0.36
C PHE A 306 11.63 -10.28 -0.35
N GLY A 307 11.76 -9.88 -1.61
CA GLY A 307 13.02 -9.97 -2.35
C GLY A 307 14.15 -9.22 -1.66
N ARG A 308 13.88 -8.01 -1.16
CA ARG A 308 14.85 -7.25 -0.35
C ARG A 308 15.18 -7.93 0.99
N ILE A 309 14.21 -8.60 1.62
CA ILE A 309 14.41 -9.27 2.92
C ILE A 309 15.27 -10.53 2.77
N TYR A 310 14.99 -11.33 1.76
CA TYR A 310 15.62 -12.64 1.53
C TYR A 310 16.81 -12.57 0.55
N GLY A 311 17.21 -11.38 0.12
CA GLY A 311 18.28 -11.21 -0.87
C GLY A 311 17.97 -11.74 -2.27
N VAL A 312 16.69 -11.91 -2.61
CA VAL A 312 16.22 -12.44 -3.91
C VAL A 312 16.00 -11.32 -4.90
N THR A 313 16.61 -11.44 -6.08
CA THR A 313 16.48 -10.44 -7.15
C THR A 313 15.10 -10.51 -7.80
N VAL A 314 14.36 -9.39 -7.76
CA VAL A 314 13.07 -9.25 -8.44
C VAL A 314 13.20 -8.26 -9.59
N ILE A 315 12.96 -8.72 -10.83
CA ILE A 315 13.16 -7.93 -12.04
C ILE A 315 11.82 -7.67 -12.72
N ALA A 316 11.54 -6.40 -12.98
CA ALA A 316 10.36 -6.00 -13.75
C ALA A 316 10.74 -5.74 -15.21
N VAL A 317 10.20 -6.53 -16.15
CA VAL A 317 10.52 -6.44 -17.58
C VAL A 317 9.42 -5.72 -18.37
N GLU A 318 9.75 -5.21 -19.56
CA GLU A 318 8.75 -4.63 -20.45
C GLU A 318 7.77 -5.72 -20.93
N PRO A 319 6.44 -5.55 -20.74
CA PRO A 319 5.43 -6.55 -21.13
C PRO A 319 5.22 -6.72 -22.64
N ALA A 320 5.89 -5.92 -23.47
CA ALA A 320 5.67 -5.95 -24.91
C ALA A 320 6.03 -7.32 -25.50
N TYR A 321 5.08 -7.91 -26.23
CA TYR A 321 5.23 -9.14 -27.01
C TYR A 321 5.55 -10.43 -26.23
N THR A 322 5.57 -10.39 -24.89
CA THR A 322 5.85 -11.57 -24.03
C THR A 322 4.98 -12.77 -24.38
N SER A 323 3.68 -12.57 -24.62
CA SER A 323 2.75 -13.64 -24.98
C SER A 323 2.66 -13.98 -26.48
N GLN A 324 3.30 -13.17 -27.34
CA GLN A 324 3.27 -13.37 -28.80
C GLN A 324 4.55 -14.02 -29.32
N ASN A 325 5.71 -13.63 -28.81
CA ASN A 325 6.98 -14.23 -29.21
C ASN A 325 7.03 -15.69 -28.76
N CYS A 326 7.60 -16.56 -29.59
CA CYS A 326 7.82 -17.94 -29.23
C CYS A 326 8.98 -18.04 -28.24
N SER A 327 8.76 -18.66 -27.09
CA SER A 327 9.83 -18.88 -26.12
C SER A 327 10.88 -19.85 -26.61
N ASN A 328 10.63 -20.62 -27.67
CA ASN A 328 11.63 -21.50 -28.26
C ASN A 328 12.51 -20.76 -29.29
N CYS A 329 11.93 -20.30 -30.40
CA CYS A 329 12.68 -19.71 -31.53
C CYS A 329 12.69 -18.18 -31.58
N GLY A 330 11.99 -17.48 -30.70
CA GLY A 330 11.92 -16.00 -30.66
C GLY A 330 10.94 -15.37 -31.65
N GLU A 331 10.52 -16.11 -32.69
CA GLU A 331 9.63 -15.58 -33.72
C GLU A 331 8.25 -15.15 -33.20
N LYS A 332 7.72 -14.08 -33.79
CA LYS A 332 6.46 -13.48 -33.33
C LYS A 332 5.26 -14.25 -33.88
N VAL A 333 4.46 -14.81 -32.98
CA VAL A 333 3.21 -15.50 -33.32
C VAL A 333 2.02 -14.61 -32.95
N VAL A 334 1.45 -13.93 -33.94
CA VAL A 334 0.27 -13.07 -33.74
C VAL A 334 -0.93 -13.94 -33.35
N LYS A 335 -1.56 -13.60 -32.22
CA LYS A 335 -2.73 -14.31 -31.70
C LYS A 335 -3.64 -13.39 -30.92
N THR A 336 -4.92 -13.75 -30.84
CA THR A 336 -5.92 -12.99 -30.10
C THR A 336 -5.87 -13.34 -28.61
N LEU A 337 -6.59 -12.57 -27.78
CA LEU A 337 -6.67 -12.83 -26.34
C LEU A 337 -7.41 -14.13 -25.97
N SER A 338 -8.24 -14.66 -26.88
CA SER A 338 -8.97 -15.92 -26.67
C SER A 338 -8.11 -17.15 -26.93
N THR A 339 -7.06 -17.05 -27.74
CA THR A 339 -6.10 -18.13 -27.95
C THR A 339 -5.35 -18.44 -26.66
N ARG A 340 -5.48 -19.67 -26.15
CA ARG A 340 -4.85 -20.14 -24.90
C ARG A 340 -3.67 -21.08 -25.11
N THR A 341 -3.60 -21.75 -26.25
CA THR A 341 -2.44 -22.56 -26.62
C THR A 341 -1.50 -21.74 -27.50
N HIS A 342 -0.23 -21.67 -27.13
CA HIS A 342 0.82 -21.20 -28.03
C HIS A 342 1.20 -22.35 -28.96
N LYS A 343 0.90 -22.23 -30.26
CA LYS A 343 1.44 -23.12 -31.31
C LYS A 343 2.30 -22.27 -32.25
N CYS A 344 3.59 -22.55 -32.33
CA CYS A 344 4.52 -21.79 -33.17
C CYS A 344 4.61 -22.41 -34.57
N PRO A 345 4.28 -21.67 -35.65
CA PRO A 345 4.38 -22.18 -37.02
C PRO A 345 5.83 -22.26 -37.52
N HIS A 346 6.77 -21.57 -36.86
CA HIS A 346 8.17 -21.50 -37.31
C HIS A 346 9.03 -22.65 -36.79
N CYS A 347 8.76 -23.14 -35.57
CA CYS A 347 9.56 -24.20 -34.93
C CYS A 347 8.74 -25.36 -34.36
N GLY A 348 7.42 -25.37 -34.54
CA GLY A 348 6.54 -26.43 -34.05
C GLY A 348 6.30 -26.43 -32.53
N TYR A 349 6.90 -25.51 -31.76
CA TYR A 349 6.73 -25.47 -30.29
C TYR A 349 5.26 -25.28 -29.88
N VAL A 350 4.80 -26.13 -28.96
CA VAL A 350 3.45 -26.09 -28.39
C VAL A 350 3.53 -26.00 -26.86
N ALA A 351 2.83 -25.02 -26.28
CA ALA A 351 2.72 -24.86 -24.83
C ALA A 351 1.44 -24.09 -24.46
N ASP A 352 1.13 -24.00 -23.17
CA ASP A 352 0.18 -23.00 -22.69
C ASP A 352 0.70 -21.58 -22.99
N ARG A 353 -0.22 -20.65 -23.31
CA ARG A 353 0.14 -19.28 -23.67
C ARG A 353 0.78 -18.53 -22.51
N ASP A 354 0.27 -18.72 -21.30
CA ASP A 354 0.74 -18.02 -20.12
C ASP A 354 2.10 -18.62 -19.68
N GLU A 355 2.33 -19.92 -19.90
CA GLU A 355 3.66 -20.56 -19.74
C GLU A 355 4.69 -20.00 -20.75
N ASN A 356 4.33 -19.90 -22.04
CA ASN A 356 5.20 -19.28 -23.06
C ASN A 356 5.55 -17.84 -22.67
N ALA A 357 4.57 -17.07 -22.19
CA ALA A 357 4.80 -15.71 -21.71
C ALA A 357 5.76 -15.68 -20.51
N ALA A 358 5.56 -16.54 -19.51
CA ALA A 358 6.43 -16.66 -18.34
C ALA A 358 7.88 -17.01 -18.72
N LYS A 359 8.08 -17.92 -19.67
CA LYS A 359 9.41 -18.24 -20.23
C LYS A 359 10.06 -17.03 -20.91
N ASN A 360 9.30 -16.26 -21.69
CA ASN A 360 9.82 -15.03 -22.31
C ASN A 360 10.15 -13.93 -21.30
N ILE A 361 9.34 -13.79 -20.24
CA ILE A 361 9.58 -12.85 -19.15
C ILE A 361 10.91 -13.17 -18.46
N LEU A 362 11.16 -14.45 -18.16
CA LEU A 362 12.44 -14.90 -17.59
C LEU A 362 13.60 -14.60 -18.54
N LYS A 363 13.49 -14.98 -19.83
CA LYS A 363 14.53 -14.68 -20.84
C LYS A 363 14.86 -13.18 -20.93
N SER A 364 13.84 -12.32 -20.90
CA SER A 364 14.01 -10.87 -20.93
C SER A 364 14.76 -10.36 -19.69
N ALA A 365 14.45 -10.89 -18.51
CA ALA A 365 15.14 -10.52 -17.27
C ALA A 365 16.61 -10.96 -17.28
N LEU A 366 16.90 -12.19 -17.74
CA LEU A 366 18.27 -12.68 -17.88
C LEU A 366 19.09 -11.86 -18.87
N LYS A 367 18.49 -11.45 -20.00
CA LYS A 367 19.12 -10.54 -20.96
C LYS A 367 19.41 -9.16 -20.35
N GLN A 368 18.51 -8.64 -19.52
CA GLN A 368 18.78 -7.38 -18.80
C GLN A 368 19.98 -7.51 -17.86
N LEU A 369 20.08 -8.63 -17.13
CA LEU A 369 21.22 -8.90 -16.25
C LEU A 369 22.53 -9.02 -17.02
N SER A 370 22.57 -9.80 -18.10
CA SER A 370 23.80 -9.98 -18.90
C SER A 370 24.30 -8.65 -19.48
N ASN A 371 23.39 -7.80 -19.95
CA ASN A 371 23.75 -6.48 -20.47
C ASN A 371 24.25 -5.51 -19.39
N THR A 372 23.82 -5.70 -18.14
CA THR A 372 24.28 -4.85 -17.02
C THR A 372 25.69 -5.24 -16.58
N VAL A 373 26.03 -6.53 -16.59
CA VAL A 373 27.38 -7.02 -16.23
C VAL A 373 28.45 -6.57 -17.24
N GLY A 374 28.08 -6.39 -18.52
CA GLY A 374 28.97 -5.82 -19.54
C GLY A 374 29.20 -4.31 -19.49
N GLN A 375 28.51 -3.58 -18.60
CA GLN A 375 28.69 -2.12 -18.41
C GLN A 375 29.39 -1.74 -17.10
N THR A 376 29.79 -2.72 -16.30
CA THR A 376 30.36 -2.50 -14.96
C THR A 376 31.81 -2.01 -14.96
N GLU A 377 32.42 -1.71 -16.11
CA GLU A 377 33.74 -1.06 -16.15
C GLU A 377 33.70 0.48 -16.26
N ILE A 378 32.54 1.14 -16.40
CA ILE A 378 32.55 2.61 -16.65
C ILE A 378 31.68 3.47 -15.71
N ASN A 379 30.84 2.94 -14.82
CA ASN A 379 30.12 3.82 -13.88
C ASN A 379 29.97 3.23 -12.48
N ALA A 380 31.09 3.16 -11.75
CA ALA A 380 31.05 3.31 -10.30
C ALA A 380 30.50 4.72 -9.97
N SER A 381 29.69 4.82 -8.91
CA SER A 381 29.10 6.06 -8.37
C SER A 381 28.07 6.81 -9.22
N ARG A 382 26.82 6.30 -9.20
CA ARG A 382 25.65 7.19 -9.08
C ARG A 382 24.78 6.73 -7.93
N GLU A 383 25.13 7.23 -6.74
CA GLU A 383 24.22 7.30 -5.61
C GLU A 383 22.91 7.93 -6.08
N THR A 384 21.85 7.12 -6.05
CA THR A 384 20.51 7.65 -6.18
C THR A 384 20.13 8.15 -4.80
N GLU A 385 20.21 9.47 -4.58
CA GLU A 385 19.69 10.12 -3.37
C GLU A 385 18.20 9.77 -3.20
N LEU A 386 17.95 8.74 -2.40
CA LEU A 386 16.64 8.38 -1.87
C LEU A 386 16.25 9.45 -0.86
N GLY A 387 15.56 10.48 -1.36
CA GLY A 387 14.87 11.46 -0.53
C GLY A 387 14.03 10.75 0.53
N SER A 388 14.37 11.01 1.80
CA SER A 388 13.73 10.62 3.06
C SER A 388 12.22 10.34 3.03
N GLY A 389 11.84 9.21 2.43
CA GLY A 389 10.53 8.62 2.48
C GLY A 389 10.67 7.23 3.09
N GLY A 390 10.51 7.12 4.41
CA GLY A 390 10.59 5.83 5.09
C GLY A 390 9.68 4.80 4.41
N GLU A 391 10.29 3.86 3.68
CA GLU A 391 9.59 2.77 3.04
C GLU A 391 9.00 1.88 4.13
N THR A 392 7.68 1.69 4.03
CA THR A 392 6.85 0.95 4.97
C THR A 392 6.36 -0.31 4.29
N GLN A 393 6.15 -1.38 5.06
CA GLN A 393 5.51 -2.60 4.58
C GLN A 393 4.24 -2.28 3.76
N PRO A 394 3.95 -3.03 2.68
CA PRO A 394 2.71 -2.87 1.92
C PRO A 394 1.47 -3.14 2.81
N LEU A 395 0.85 -2.09 3.35
CA LEU A 395 -0.36 -2.19 4.21
C LEU A 395 -1.62 -2.64 3.46
#